data_AF-A0A973G6G3-F1
#
_entry.id   AF-A0A973G6G3-F1
#
_cell.length_a   1.000
_cell.length_b   1.000
_cell.length_c   1.000
_cell.angle_alpha   90.00
_cell.angle_beta   90.00
_cell.angle_gamma   90.00
#
_symmetry.space_group_name_H-M   'P 1'
#
loop_
_entity.id
_entity.type
_entity.pdbx_description
1 polymer ?
#
loop_
_entity_poly.entity_id
_entity_poly.type
_entity_poly.pdbx_seq_one_letter_code
_entity_poly.pdbx_strand_id
1 'polypeptide(L)'
;MLDSEKATPETTTTKEETRKKKPFHPTSIILHPYTLRLVGTALLIFFLTRLNLDFGKLWDELSQSNLWYIAASVALVFPFISLKAWRWRVILRDVGIDLAFSPAYRVYALGLAAGSFTPGQAGDFIKAWYLNKAGHSLGAALLSAVLDRLFDVAVLVLLAASGLLVLGADFSSVLPGLLALLFGVMLALIVLAVPSLRARLLSIALKMAGKKLLKNRNLEDKTAENRPASTTVSTINFVQIFGLTLLASGLALVRVWLLALALGLNLGLMETVAASSLATVV
;
A
#
# COMPACT_ATOMS: atom_id res chain seq x y z
N MET A 1 -55.94 -52.14 54.94
CA MET A 1 -55.03 -51.90 56.08
C MET A 1 -53.61 -51.94 55.55
N LEU A 2 -53.00 -50.77 55.40
CA LEU A 2 -51.58 -50.44 55.68
C LEU A 2 -51.30 -49.07 55.05
N ASP A 3 -51.41 -48.06 55.90
CA ASP A 3 -50.80 -46.75 55.71
C ASP A 3 -49.27 -46.89 55.67
N SER A 4 -48.63 -46.12 54.79
CA SER A 4 -47.26 -45.66 54.98
C SER A 4 -47.04 -44.36 54.18
N GLU A 5 -47.37 -43.26 54.83
CA GLU A 5 -46.55 -42.07 55.06
C GLU A 5 -45.31 -41.78 54.19
N LYS A 6 -45.15 -40.46 53.92
CA LYS A 6 -43.95 -39.69 53.51
C LYS A 6 -43.58 -39.68 52.03
N ALA A 7 -43.77 -38.53 51.37
CA ALA A 7 -42.84 -37.39 51.44
C ALA A 7 -43.18 -36.36 50.34
N THR A 8 -43.65 -35.19 50.74
CA THR A 8 -43.61 -33.96 49.94
C THR A 8 -42.15 -33.48 49.81
N PRO A 9 -41.63 -33.23 48.59
CA PRO A 9 -40.44 -32.42 48.44
C PRO A 9 -40.86 -30.97 48.14
N GLU A 10 -40.75 -30.18 49.19
CA GLU A 10 -40.23 -28.82 49.24
C GLU A 10 -40.08 -28.05 47.92
N THR A 11 -40.81 -26.93 47.90
CA THR A 11 -40.43 -25.64 47.31
C THR A 11 -38.92 -25.46 47.17
N THR A 12 -38.42 -25.43 45.94
CA THR A 12 -37.23 -24.65 45.61
C THR A 12 -37.59 -23.69 44.49
N THR A 13 -38.11 -22.53 44.91
CA THR A 13 -38.06 -21.29 44.15
C THR A 13 -36.61 -20.98 43.83
N THR A 14 -36.11 -21.50 42.71
CA THR A 14 -34.83 -21.06 42.15
C THR A 14 -35.08 -19.67 41.57
N LYS A 15 -34.74 -18.68 42.40
CA LYS A 15 -34.60 -17.28 42.04
C LYS A 15 -33.93 -17.18 40.67
N GLU A 16 -34.71 -16.79 39.67
CA GLU A 16 -34.22 -16.19 38.44
C GLU A 16 -33.50 -14.90 38.82
N GLU A 17 -32.24 -15.05 39.19
CA GLU A 17 -31.35 -13.93 39.42
C GLU A 17 -31.05 -13.34 38.03
N THR A 18 -31.90 -12.41 37.61
CA THR A 18 -31.67 -11.50 36.49
C THR A 18 -30.37 -10.75 36.70
N ARG A 19 -29.25 -11.38 36.37
CA ARG A 19 -27.94 -10.75 36.27
C ARG A 19 -27.98 -9.86 35.04
N LYS A 20 -28.45 -8.62 35.22
CA LYS A 20 -28.28 -7.51 34.28
C LYS A 20 -26.80 -7.43 33.89
N LYS A 21 -26.43 -8.03 32.75
CA LYS A 21 -25.14 -7.78 32.12
C LYS A 21 -25.15 -6.31 31.69
N LYS A 22 -24.32 -5.50 32.35
CA LYS A 22 -24.09 -4.09 32.01
C LYS A 22 -23.88 -3.97 30.50
N PRO A 23 -24.46 -2.95 29.83
CA PRO A 23 -24.21 -2.73 28.42
C PRO A 23 -22.70 -2.55 28.21
N PHE A 24 -22.14 -3.40 27.36
CA PHE A 24 -20.77 -3.27 26.89
C PHE A 24 -20.71 -1.97 26.08
N HIS A 25 -20.20 -0.89 26.68
CA HIS A 25 -19.74 0.25 25.90
C HIS A 25 -18.37 -0.14 25.35
N PRO A 26 -18.23 -0.44 24.05
CA PRO A 26 -16.92 -0.37 23.45
C PRO A 26 -16.53 1.11 23.55
N THR A 27 -15.56 1.45 24.39
CA THR A 27 -14.66 2.57 24.12
C THR A 27 -13.84 2.17 22.89
N SER A 28 -14.53 2.07 21.76
CA SER A 28 -13.91 2.19 20.47
C SER A 28 -13.33 3.59 20.46
N ILE A 29 -12.02 3.69 20.51
CA ILE A 29 -11.32 4.79 19.87
C ILE A 29 -11.70 4.64 18.39
N ILE A 30 -12.87 5.20 18.03
CA ILE A 30 -13.31 5.33 16.66
C ILE A 30 -12.37 6.39 16.12
N LEU A 31 -11.22 5.97 15.59
CA LEU A 31 -10.50 6.79 14.63
C LEU A 31 -11.44 6.93 13.44
N HIS A 32 -12.29 7.96 13.51
CA HIS A 32 -13.15 8.32 12.41
C HIS A 32 -12.25 8.60 11.21
N PRO A 33 -12.51 8.11 9.99
CA PRO A 33 -11.66 8.34 8.82
C PRO A 33 -11.31 9.82 8.53
N TYR A 34 -12.03 10.76 9.13
CA TYR A 34 -11.73 12.19 9.10
C TYR A 34 -10.55 12.60 10.02
N THR A 35 -10.31 11.92 11.13
CA THR A 35 -9.19 12.27 12.04
C THR A 35 -7.84 12.03 11.37
N LEU A 36 -7.68 10.93 10.63
CA LEU A 36 -6.44 10.67 9.88
C LEU A 36 -6.20 11.69 8.76
N ARG A 37 -7.27 12.15 8.10
CA ARG A 37 -7.20 13.23 7.07
C ARG A 37 -6.86 14.58 7.68
N LEU A 38 -7.45 14.90 8.83
CA LEU A 38 -7.16 16.13 9.56
C LEU A 38 -5.73 16.15 10.09
N VAL A 39 -5.23 15.03 10.61
CA VAL A 39 -3.83 14.91 11.07
C VAL A 39 -2.86 15.11 9.91
N GLY A 40 -3.09 14.47 8.75
CA GLY A 40 -2.23 14.66 7.57
C GLY A 40 -2.25 16.11 7.05
N THR A 41 -3.43 16.73 6.99
CA THR A 41 -3.58 18.13 6.55
C THR A 41 -2.94 19.09 7.56
N ALA A 42 -3.11 18.85 8.87
CA ALA A 42 -2.51 19.66 9.92
C ALA A 42 -0.98 19.54 9.94
N LEU A 43 -0.42 18.35 9.70
CA LEU A 43 1.01 18.15 9.54
C LEU A 43 1.56 18.88 8.32
N LEU A 44 0.86 18.84 7.18
CA LEU A 44 1.25 19.58 5.99
C LEU A 44 1.23 21.09 6.23
N ILE A 45 0.15 21.62 6.82
CA ILE A 45 0.05 23.05 7.18
C ILE A 45 1.14 23.43 8.17
N PHE A 46 1.36 22.62 9.21
CA PHE A 46 2.43 22.84 10.17
C PHE A 46 3.80 22.91 9.49
N PHE A 47 4.11 21.97 8.59
CA PHE A 47 5.37 21.97 7.85
C PHE A 47 5.51 23.20 6.93
N LEU A 48 4.44 23.56 6.22
CA LEU A 48 4.40 24.76 5.38
C LEU A 48 4.57 26.05 6.20
N THR A 49 4.03 26.13 7.42
CA THR A 49 4.25 27.29 8.31
C THR A 49 5.67 27.34 8.90
N ARG A 50 6.42 26.23 8.87
CA ARG A 50 7.83 26.17 9.27
C ARG A 50 8.78 26.51 8.14
N LEU A 51 8.36 26.29 6.90
CA LEU A 51 9.06 26.80 5.73
C LEU A 51 8.73 28.29 5.62
N ASN A 52 9.74 29.15 5.75
CA ASN A 52 9.58 30.60 5.61
C ASN A 52 9.39 30.97 4.12
N LEU A 53 8.31 30.46 3.52
CA LEU A 53 8.02 30.56 2.09
C LEU A 53 7.54 31.97 1.76
N ASP A 54 8.34 32.66 0.96
CA ASP A 54 7.95 33.91 0.35
C ASP A 54 7.10 33.60 -0.89
N PHE A 55 5.78 33.71 -0.75
CA PHE A 55 4.83 33.45 -1.83
C PHE A 55 5.03 34.38 -3.03
N GLY A 56 5.59 35.58 -2.84
CA GLY A 56 5.92 36.51 -3.92
C GLY A 56 7.03 35.95 -4.79
N LYS A 57 8.14 35.52 -4.17
CA LYS A 57 9.25 34.87 -4.89
C LYS A 57 8.84 33.56 -5.57
N LEU A 58 7.98 32.77 -4.93
CA LEU A 58 7.45 31.54 -5.52
C LEU A 58 6.68 31.83 -6.81
N TRP A 59 5.85 32.88 -6.82
CA TRP A 59 5.10 33.29 -7.98
C TRP A 59 5.99 33.84 -9.08
N ASP A 60 6.99 34.65 -8.73
CA ASP A 60 7.95 35.20 -9.69
C ASP A 60 8.73 34.08 -10.39
N GLU A 61 9.23 33.09 -9.65
CA GLU A 61 9.92 31.93 -10.24
C GLU A 61 9.00 31.06 -11.10
N LEU A 62 7.76 30.81 -10.66
CA LEU A 62 6.79 30.08 -11.48
C LEU A 62 6.43 30.82 -12.77
N SER A 63 6.33 32.16 -12.71
CA SER A 63 6.00 32.99 -13.87
C SER A 63 7.12 33.03 -14.91
N GLN A 64 8.37 32.85 -14.49
CA GLN A 64 9.54 32.77 -15.37
C GLN A 64 9.87 31.34 -15.80
N SER A 65 9.14 30.34 -15.27
CA SER A 65 9.40 28.95 -15.56
C SER A 65 9.10 28.59 -17.02
N ASN A 66 9.91 27.68 -17.58
CA ASN A 66 9.70 27.24 -18.95
C ASN A 66 8.55 26.22 -19.02
N LEU A 67 7.38 26.70 -19.48
CA LEU A 67 6.16 25.91 -19.63
C LEU A 67 6.33 24.65 -20.50
N TRP A 68 7.28 24.63 -21.42
CA TRP A 68 7.54 23.47 -22.28
C TRP A 68 8.02 22.27 -21.47
N TYR A 69 8.93 22.48 -20.51
CA TYR A 69 9.43 21.41 -19.65
C TYR A 69 8.36 20.90 -18.69
N ILE A 70 7.49 21.79 -18.20
CA ILE A 70 6.32 21.41 -17.38
C ILE A 70 5.37 20.55 -18.21
N ALA A 71 5.01 21.00 -19.42
CA ALA A 71 4.13 20.26 -20.32
C ALA A 71 4.71 18.88 -20.68
N ALA A 72 6.02 18.80 -20.95
CA ALA A 72 6.71 17.54 -21.19
C ALA A 72 6.65 16.62 -19.95
N SER A 73 6.89 17.14 -18.75
CA SER A 73 6.81 16.35 -17.50
C SER A 73 5.39 15.82 -17.24
N VAL A 74 4.37 16.63 -17.53
CA VAL A 74 2.95 16.23 -17.46
C VAL A 74 2.63 15.17 -18.51
N ALA A 75 3.10 15.32 -19.74
CA ALA A 75 2.90 14.33 -20.80
C ALA A 75 3.51 12.96 -20.44
N LEU A 76 4.64 12.94 -19.74
CA LEU A 76 5.28 11.69 -19.28
C LEU A 76 4.52 11.00 -18.13
N VAL A 77 3.50 11.61 -17.53
CA VAL A 77 2.60 10.94 -16.56
C VAL A 77 1.89 9.75 -17.21
N PHE A 78 1.43 9.88 -18.45
CA PHE A 78 0.69 8.81 -19.14
C PHE A 78 1.53 7.55 -19.37
N PRO A 79 2.75 7.62 -19.97
CA PRO A 79 3.61 6.44 -20.09
C PRO A 79 4.07 5.92 -18.71
N PHE A 80 4.25 6.79 -17.72
CA PHE A 80 4.58 6.37 -16.35
C PHE A 80 3.48 5.48 -15.75
N ILE A 81 2.23 5.94 -15.78
CA ILE A 81 1.09 5.14 -15.31
C ILE A 81 0.95 3.87 -16.14
N SER A 82 1.21 3.94 -17.46
CA SER A 82 1.14 2.79 -18.36
C SER A 82 2.13 1.70 -17.99
N LEU A 83 3.39 2.06 -17.72
CA LEU A 83 4.42 1.11 -17.29
C LEU A 83 4.06 0.47 -15.95
N LYS A 84 3.59 1.26 -14.98
CA LYS A 84 3.18 0.72 -13.66
C LYS A 84 1.95 -0.17 -13.77
N ALA A 85 0.97 0.20 -14.60
CA ALA A 85 -0.20 -0.62 -14.86
C ALA A 85 0.15 -1.94 -15.58
N TRP A 86 1.11 -1.91 -16.52
CA TRP A 86 1.61 -3.12 -17.15
C TRP A 86 2.31 -4.01 -16.13
N ARG A 87 3.22 -3.45 -15.34
CA ARG A 87 3.89 -4.18 -14.26
C ARG A 87 2.89 -4.84 -13.32
N TRP A 88 1.89 -4.09 -12.86
CA TRP A 88 0.85 -4.61 -11.98
C TRP A 88 0.01 -5.68 -12.65
N ARG A 89 -0.28 -5.58 -13.95
CA ARG A 89 -0.95 -6.64 -14.73
C ARG A 89 -0.15 -7.95 -14.74
N VAL A 90 1.17 -7.88 -14.83
CA VAL A 90 2.04 -9.06 -14.74
C VAL A 90 1.90 -9.69 -13.34
N ILE A 91 1.93 -8.89 -12.29
CA ILE A 91 1.71 -9.35 -10.90
C ILE A 91 0.31 -9.96 -10.72
N LEU A 92 -0.73 -9.35 -11.32
CA LEU A 92 -2.11 -9.85 -11.25
C LEU A 92 -2.22 -11.25 -11.84
N ARG A 93 -1.58 -11.50 -12.99
CA ARG A 93 -1.54 -12.82 -13.61
C ARG A 93 -0.88 -13.86 -12.71
N ASP A 94 0.20 -13.50 -12.04
CA ASP A 94 0.91 -14.40 -11.11
C ASP A 94 0.06 -14.76 -9.87
N VAL A 95 -0.90 -13.91 -9.48
CA VAL A 95 -1.86 -14.21 -8.40
C VAL A 95 -3.20 -14.79 -8.90
N GLY A 96 -3.27 -15.18 -10.18
CA GLY A 96 -4.45 -15.83 -10.77
C GLY A 96 -5.56 -14.88 -11.22
N ILE A 97 -5.28 -13.58 -11.37
CA ILE A 97 -6.20 -12.57 -11.89
C ILE A 97 -5.76 -12.17 -13.30
N ASP A 98 -6.47 -12.64 -14.32
CA ASP A 98 -6.25 -12.15 -15.69
C ASP A 98 -7.14 -10.94 -15.97
N LEU A 99 -6.51 -9.82 -16.26
CA LEU A 99 -7.15 -8.56 -16.56
C LEU A 99 -6.55 -7.99 -17.84
N ALA A 100 -7.39 -7.43 -18.71
CA ALA A 100 -6.89 -6.69 -19.89
C ALA A 100 -6.14 -5.42 -19.46
N PHE A 101 -5.26 -4.91 -20.32
CA PHE A 101 -4.44 -3.74 -20.00
C PHE A 101 -5.27 -2.48 -19.71
N SER A 102 -6.32 -2.21 -20.50
CA SER A 102 -7.13 -0.99 -20.32
C SER A 102 -7.85 -0.93 -18.96
N PRO A 103 -8.55 -1.98 -18.49
CA PRO A 103 -9.06 -2.01 -17.12
C PRO A 103 -7.97 -1.90 -16.06
N ALA A 104 -6.83 -2.60 -16.24
CA ALA A 104 -5.71 -2.51 -15.30
C ALA A 104 -5.18 -1.07 -15.20
N TYR A 105 -5.02 -0.37 -16.33
CA TYR A 105 -4.62 1.02 -16.39
C TYR A 105 -5.59 1.95 -15.65
N ARG A 106 -6.90 1.82 -15.91
CA ARG A 106 -7.93 2.65 -15.25
C ARG A 106 -7.92 2.46 -13.74
N VAL A 107 -7.87 1.21 -13.29
CA VAL A 107 -7.83 0.89 -11.85
C VAL A 107 -6.53 1.39 -11.22
N TYR A 108 -5.39 1.25 -11.91
CA TYR A 108 -4.11 1.76 -11.42
C TYR A 108 -4.09 3.29 -11.33
N ALA A 109 -4.59 3.99 -12.35
CA ALA A 109 -4.69 5.44 -12.37
C ALA A 109 -5.59 5.97 -11.24
N LEU A 110 -6.74 5.33 -11.01
CA LEU A 110 -7.61 5.65 -9.87
C LEU A 110 -6.92 5.41 -8.53
N GLY A 111 -6.22 4.29 -8.38
CA GLY A 111 -5.45 4.00 -7.17
C GLY A 111 -4.35 5.02 -6.91
N LEU A 112 -3.64 5.45 -7.96
CA LEU A 112 -2.60 6.48 -7.87
C LEU A 112 -3.19 7.84 -7.48
N ALA A 113 -4.26 8.27 -8.17
CA ALA A 113 -4.93 9.54 -7.89
C ALA A 113 -5.47 9.58 -6.46
N ALA A 114 -6.16 8.53 -6.02
CA ALA A 114 -6.63 8.45 -4.65
C ALA A 114 -5.48 8.35 -3.63
N GLY A 115 -4.38 7.68 -4.00
CA GLY A 115 -3.17 7.58 -3.20
C GLY A 115 -2.58 8.95 -2.88
N SER A 116 -2.61 9.88 -3.84
CA SER A 116 -2.14 11.27 -3.66
C SER A 116 -2.93 12.08 -2.63
N PHE A 117 -4.21 11.74 -2.39
CA PHE A 117 -5.05 12.42 -1.40
C PHE A 117 -5.11 11.69 -0.04
N THR A 118 -4.46 10.53 0.08
CA THR A 118 -4.49 9.72 1.30
C THR A 118 -3.11 9.63 1.94
N PRO A 119 -2.97 9.91 3.25
CA PRO A 119 -1.70 9.67 3.94
C PRO A 119 -1.34 8.18 3.88
N GLY A 120 -0.04 7.89 3.70
CA GLY A 120 0.48 6.51 3.58
C GLY A 120 0.10 5.78 2.30
N GLN A 121 -0.34 6.50 1.24
CA GLN A 121 -0.76 5.92 -0.05
C GLN A 121 -1.84 4.82 0.09
N ALA A 122 -2.78 5.00 1.02
CA ALA A 122 -3.92 4.08 1.20
C ALA A 122 -4.80 3.92 -0.06
N GLY A 123 -4.60 4.75 -1.09
CA GLY A 123 -5.20 4.58 -2.42
C GLY A 123 -4.95 3.21 -3.07
N ASP A 124 -3.91 2.46 -2.69
CA ASP A 124 -3.73 1.09 -3.19
C ASP A 124 -4.83 0.12 -2.77
N PHE A 125 -5.48 0.35 -1.63
CA PHE A 125 -6.62 -0.45 -1.19
C PHE A 125 -7.80 -0.30 -2.14
N ILE A 126 -7.89 0.80 -2.90
CA ILE A 126 -8.92 0.99 -3.93
C ILE A 126 -8.72 0.01 -5.08
N LYS A 127 -7.48 -0.30 -5.46
CA LYS A 127 -7.20 -1.34 -6.47
C LYS A 127 -7.78 -2.68 -6.02
N ALA A 128 -7.53 -3.06 -4.78
CA ALA A 128 -8.02 -4.31 -4.22
C ALA A 128 -9.56 -4.33 -4.08
N TRP A 129 -10.15 -3.21 -3.63
CA TRP A 129 -11.59 -3.06 -3.51
C TRP A 129 -12.31 -3.14 -4.86
N TYR A 130 -11.77 -2.50 -5.90
CA TYR A 130 -12.34 -2.51 -7.24
C TYR A 130 -12.27 -3.92 -7.87
N LEU A 131 -11.15 -4.62 -7.71
CA LEU A 131 -11.01 -6.01 -8.15
C LEU A 131 -11.98 -6.94 -7.42
N ASN A 132 -12.18 -6.74 -6.11
CA ASN A 132 -13.16 -7.49 -5.34
C ASN A 132 -14.60 -7.24 -5.84
N LYS A 133 -14.94 -5.98 -6.14
CA LYS A 133 -16.23 -5.63 -6.74
C LYS A 133 -16.42 -6.23 -8.13
N ALA A 134 -15.34 -6.46 -8.87
CA ALA A 134 -15.35 -7.16 -10.16
C ALA A 134 -15.40 -8.70 -10.02
N GLY A 135 -15.51 -9.24 -8.80
CA GLY A 135 -15.65 -10.67 -8.53
C GLY A 135 -14.33 -11.44 -8.33
N HIS A 136 -13.20 -10.74 -8.19
CA HIS A 136 -11.91 -11.38 -7.87
C HIS A 136 -11.70 -11.53 -6.36
N SER A 137 -10.88 -12.51 -5.95
CA SER A 137 -10.53 -12.71 -4.55
C SER A 137 -9.88 -11.46 -3.94
N LEU A 138 -10.47 -10.93 -2.86
CA LEU A 138 -9.91 -9.81 -2.10
C LEU A 138 -8.48 -10.11 -1.62
N GLY A 139 -8.20 -11.34 -1.20
CA GLY A 139 -6.89 -11.76 -0.74
C GLY A 139 -5.83 -11.71 -1.85
N ALA A 140 -6.15 -12.21 -3.04
CA ALA A 140 -5.26 -12.13 -4.21
C ALA A 140 -5.07 -10.68 -4.66
N ALA A 141 -6.13 -9.88 -4.65
CA ALA A 141 -6.08 -8.47 -5.03
C ALA A 141 -5.20 -7.65 -4.06
N LEU A 142 -5.33 -7.86 -2.75
CA LEU A 142 -4.46 -7.24 -1.73
C LEU A 142 -3.00 -7.70 -1.88
N LEU A 143 -2.77 -9.00 -2.08
CA LEU A 143 -1.43 -9.53 -2.31
C LEU A 143 -0.77 -8.87 -3.54
N SER A 144 -1.53 -8.69 -4.63
CA SER A 144 -1.02 -8.01 -5.82
C SER A 144 -0.59 -6.57 -5.53
N ALA A 145 -1.35 -5.84 -4.70
CA ALA A 145 -1.04 -4.47 -4.33
C ALA A 145 0.18 -4.38 -3.41
N VAL A 146 0.33 -5.32 -2.46
CA VAL A 146 1.51 -5.38 -1.58
C VAL A 146 2.77 -5.73 -2.38
N LEU A 147 2.70 -6.72 -3.26
CA LEU A 147 3.82 -7.07 -4.15
C LEU A 147 4.21 -5.87 -5.01
N ASP A 148 3.22 -5.18 -5.59
CA ASP A 148 3.42 -3.96 -6.38
C ASP A 148 4.23 -2.90 -5.62
N ARG A 149 3.98 -2.77 -4.31
CA ARG A 149 4.66 -1.80 -3.45
C ARG A 149 6.05 -2.23 -3.02
N LEU A 150 6.27 -3.51 -2.74
CA LEU A 150 7.60 -4.00 -2.40
C LEU A 150 8.60 -3.78 -3.53
N PHE A 151 8.18 -3.92 -4.80
CA PHE A 151 9.04 -3.59 -5.94
C PHE A 151 9.35 -2.10 -6.02
N ASP A 152 8.36 -1.23 -5.81
CA ASP A 152 8.58 0.23 -5.78
C ASP A 152 9.55 0.62 -4.66
N VAL A 153 9.38 0.05 -3.45
CA VAL A 153 10.28 0.30 -2.31
C VAL A 153 11.68 -0.24 -2.58
N ALA A 154 11.81 -1.45 -3.14
CA ALA A 154 13.11 -2.03 -3.46
C ALA A 154 13.93 -1.11 -4.38
N VAL A 155 13.31 -0.61 -5.46
CA VAL A 155 13.98 0.31 -6.39
C VAL A 155 14.25 1.66 -5.74
N LEU A 156 13.34 2.18 -4.91
CA LEU A 156 13.55 3.42 -4.17
C LEU A 156 14.77 3.32 -3.24
N VAL A 157 14.93 2.21 -2.52
CA VAL A 157 16.08 1.97 -1.64
C VAL A 157 17.38 1.91 -2.45
N LEU A 158 17.37 1.26 -3.62
CA LEU A 158 18.52 1.22 -4.52
C LEU A 158 18.88 2.61 -5.08
N LEU A 159 17.86 3.41 -5.44
CA LEU A 159 18.06 4.79 -5.91
C LEU A 159 18.60 5.68 -4.79
N ALA A 160 18.06 5.58 -3.58
CA ALA A 160 18.55 6.29 -2.40
C ALA A 160 20.01 5.93 -2.11
N ALA A 161 20.38 4.64 -2.19
CA ALA A 161 21.77 4.19 -2.05
C ALA A 161 22.67 4.89 -3.08
N SER A 162 22.25 4.89 -4.35
CA SER A 162 23.02 5.51 -5.44
C SER A 162 23.17 7.02 -5.28
N GLY A 163 22.12 7.71 -4.82
CA GLY A 163 22.14 9.16 -4.59
C GLY A 163 23.10 9.57 -3.47
N LEU A 164 23.11 8.84 -2.35
CA LEU A 164 24.03 9.11 -1.25
C LEU A 164 25.51 8.89 -1.66
N LEU A 165 25.78 7.88 -2.52
CA LEU A 165 27.15 7.63 -3.01
C LEU A 165 27.66 8.81 -3.85
N VAL A 166 26.79 9.44 -4.64
CA VAL A 166 27.19 10.57 -5.50
C VAL A 166 27.34 11.87 -4.70
N LEU A 167 26.47 12.10 -3.70
CA LEU A 167 26.53 13.32 -2.88
C LEU A 167 27.71 13.35 -1.88
N GLY A 168 28.47 12.26 -1.76
CA GLY A 168 29.62 12.21 -0.84
C GLY A 168 29.25 12.37 0.64
N ALA A 169 28.00 12.11 1.00
CA ALA A 169 27.52 12.19 2.38
C ALA A 169 28.13 11.06 3.23
N ASP A 170 28.24 11.27 4.55
CA ASP A 170 28.72 10.25 5.50
C ASP A 170 27.84 9.00 5.49
N PHE A 171 28.20 8.06 4.62
CA PHE A 171 27.46 6.84 4.34
C PHE A 171 27.37 5.93 5.58
N SER A 172 28.35 6.04 6.48
CA SER A 172 28.49 5.19 7.67
C SER A 172 27.27 5.21 8.59
N SER A 173 26.59 6.36 8.70
CA SER A 173 25.43 6.52 9.59
C SER A 173 24.13 5.97 8.99
N VAL A 174 23.95 6.06 7.66
CA VAL A 174 22.70 5.69 6.96
C VAL A 174 22.75 4.27 6.39
N LEU A 175 23.94 3.77 6.06
CA LEU A 175 24.17 2.46 5.45
C LEU A 175 23.52 1.30 6.21
N PRO A 176 23.63 1.20 7.56
CA PRO A 176 22.99 0.10 8.28
C PRO A 176 21.47 0.10 8.12
N GLY A 177 20.84 1.28 8.17
CA GLY A 177 19.40 1.43 7.99
C GLY A 177 18.96 1.06 6.56
N LEU A 178 19.73 1.48 5.56
CA LEU A 178 19.44 1.18 4.16
C LEU A 178 19.58 -0.32 3.86
N LEU A 179 20.64 -0.96 4.37
CA LEU A 179 20.84 -2.41 4.25
C LEU A 179 19.76 -3.21 4.98
N ALA A 180 19.38 -2.79 6.19
CA ALA A 180 18.32 -3.43 6.95
C ALA A 180 16.97 -3.34 6.22
N LEU A 181 16.67 -2.18 5.62
CA LEU A 181 15.46 -1.98 4.82
C LEU A 181 15.49 -2.84 3.55
N LEU A 182 16.60 -2.86 2.81
CA LEU A 182 16.78 -3.67 1.60
C LEU A 182 16.62 -5.16 1.92
N PHE A 183 17.26 -5.62 3.01
CA PHE A 183 17.13 -6.99 3.50
C PHE A 183 15.69 -7.32 3.89
N GLY A 184 15.00 -6.41 4.61
CA GLY A 184 13.59 -6.58 4.99
C GLY A 184 12.67 -6.68 3.77
N VAL A 185 12.88 -5.86 2.74
CA VAL A 185 12.12 -5.91 1.49
C VAL A 185 12.38 -7.19 0.72
N MET A 186 13.64 -7.63 0.61
CA MET A 186 14.00 -8.89 -0.03
C MET A 186 13.42 -10.09 0.70
N LEU A 187 13.49 -10.09 2.04
CA LEU A 187 12.86 -11.12 2.87
C LEU A 187 11.34 -11.14 2.66
N ALA A 188 10.69 -9.98 2.64
CA ALA A 188 9.27 -9.88 2.38
C ALA A 188 8.90 -10.41 0.98
N LEU A 189 9.68 -10.07 -0.05
CA LEU A 189 9.49 -10.62 -1.40
C LEU A 189 9.65 -12.14 -1.45
N ILE A 190 10.66 -12.70 -0.77
CA ILE A 190 10.88 -14.16 -0.70
C ILE A 190 9.73 -14.85 0.04
N VAL A 191 9.35 -14.33 1.20
CA VAL A 191 8.25 -14.87 2.01
C VAL A 191 6.92 -14.78 1.25
N LEU A 192 6.71 -13.68 0.52
CA LEU A 192 5.60 -13.50 -0.40
C LEU A 192 5.84 -14.14 -1.77
N ALA A 193 6.94 -14.84 -2.05
CA ALA A 193 7.12 -15.66 -3.25
C ALA A 193 6.71 -17.11 -2.97
N VAL A 194 6.96 -17.59 -1.76
CA VAL A 194 6.75 -18.98 -1.35
C VAL A 194 5.30 -19.23 -0.86
N PRO A 195 4.51 -20.11 -1.51
CA PRO A 195 3.08 -20.32 -1.20
C PRO A 195 2.82 -20.80 0.22
N SER A 196 3.65 -21.70 0.75
CA SER A 196 3.52 -22.25 2.10
C SER A 196 3.73 -21.18 3.18
N LEU A 197 4.69 -20.28 2.97
CA LEU A 197 4.95 -19.14 3.85
C LEU A 197 3.81 -18.11 3.79
N ARG A 198 3.28 -17.81 2.60
CA ARG A 198 2.09 -16.94 2.44
C ARG A 198 0.87 -17.47 3.18
N ALA A 199 0.57 -18.77 3.02
CA ALA A 199 -0.58 -19.39 3.69
C ALA A 199 -0.43 -19.31 5.21
N ARG A 200 0.79 -19.52 5.73
CA ARG A 200 1.10 -19.40 7.15
C ARG A 200 0.94 -17.96 7.65
N LEU A 201 1.47 -16.98 6.93
CA LEU A 201 1.28 -15.56 7.24
C LEU A 201 -0.20 -15.15 7.28
N LEU A 202 -0.96 -15.53 6.25
CA LEU A 202 -2.40 -15.26 6.20
C LEU A 202 -3.14 -15.89 7.37
N SER A 203 -2.78 -17.12 7.75
CA SER A 203 -3.38 -17.79 8.90
C SER A 203 -3.12 -17.07 10.22
N ILE A 204 -1.92 -16.50 10.38
CA ILE A 204 -1.54 -15.72 11.57
C ILE A 204 -2.28 -14.37 11.56
N ALA A 205 -2.28 -13.66 10.42
CA ALA A 205 -2.99 -12.42 10.24
C ALA A 205 -4.49 -12.57 10.54
N LEU A 206 -5.12 -13.64 10.06
CA LEU A 206 -6.53 -13.94 10.31
C LEU A 206 -6.81 -14.30 11.78
N LYS A 207 -5.90 -15.02 12.45
CA LYS A 207 -6.00 -15.29 13.89
C LYS A 207 -5.94 -13.99 14.70
N MET A 208 -5.10 -13.04 14.30
CA MET A 208 -5.01 -11.72 14.93
C MET A 208 -6.21 -10.82 14.61
N ALA A 209 -6.76 -10.90 13.39
CA ALA A 209 -7.89 -10.08 12.95
C ALA A 209 -9.25 -10.51 13.54
N GLY A 210 -9.31 -11.64 14.24
CA GLY A 210 -10.46 -12.09 15.03
C GLY A 210 -11.55 -12.82 14.23
N LYS A 211 -12.28 -13.72 14.93
CA LYS A 211 -13.30 -14.63 14.36
C LYS A 211 -14.43 -13.96 13.57
N LYS A 212 -14.64 -12.65 13.71
CA LYS A 212 -15.72 -11.90 13.05
C LYS A 212 -15.53 -11.77 11.54
N LEU A 213 -14.29 -11.71 11.06
CA LEU A 213 -13.96 -11.70 9.62
C LEU A 213 -14.05 -13.11 9.00
N LEU A 214 -13.75 -14.15 9.77
CA LEU A 214 -13.82 -15.55 9.33
C LEU A 214 -15.26 -16.01 9.04
N LYS A 215 -16.27 -15.44 9.72
CA LYS A 215 -17.68 -15.81 9.54
C LYS A 215 -18.24 -15.47 8.15
N ASN A 216 -17.72 -14.42 7.50
CA ASN A 216 -18.12 -14.07 6.12
C ASN A 216 -17.45 -14.94 5.06
N ARG A 217 -16.32 -15.57 5.38
CA ARG A 217 -15.51 -16.34 4.42
C ARG A 217 -16.16 -17.68 4.04
N ASN A 218 -16.95 -18.29 4.93
CA ASN A 218 -17.70 -19.51 4.62
C ASN A 218 -18.77 -19.33 3.53
N LEU A 219 -19.15 -18.08 3.20
CA LEU A 219 -20.08 -17.78 2.12
C LEU A 219 -19.35 -17.59 0.77
N GLU A 220 -18.11 -17.10 0.77
CA GLU A 220 -17.28 -16.95 -0.44
C GLU A 220 -16.60 -18.26 -0.87
N ASP A 221 -16.32 -19.16 0.08
CA ASP A 221 -15.65 -20.45 -0.21
C ASP A 221 -16.50 -21.37 -1.10
N LYS A 222 -17.84 -21.27 -1.02
CA LYS A 222 -18.77 -22.02 -1.88
C LYS A 222 -18.80 -21.56 -3.34
N THR A 223 -18.28 -20.37 -3.63
CA THR A 223 -18.12 -19.86 -5.01
C THR A 223 -16.69 -20.01 -5.55
N ALA A 224 -15.72 -20.33 -4.68
CA ALA A 224 -14.30 -20.47 -5.03
C ALA A 224 -13.89 -21.91 -5.39
N GLU A 225 -14.78 -22.89 -5.22
CA GLU A 225 -14.52 -24.33 -5.40
C GLU A 225 -14.12 -24.73 -6.84
N ASN A 226 -14.29 -23.87 -7.84
CA ASN A 226 -14.02 -24.18 -9.26
C ASN A 226 -12.86 -23.41 -9.91
N ARG A 227 -11.95 -22.80 -9.15
CA ARG A 227 -10.69 -22.33 -9.72
C ARG A 227 -9.55 -22.81 -8.84
N PRO A 228 -8.63 -23.66 -9.33
CA PRO A 228 -7.40 -23.88 -8.60
C PRO A 228 -6.77 -22.51 -8.45
N ALA A 229 -6.70 -21.99 -7.22
CA ALA A 229 -5.77 -20.93 -6.91
C ALA A 229 -4.44 -21.46 -7.42
N SER A 230 -3.92 -20.90 -8.51
CA SER A 230 -2.63 -21.31 -9.05
C SER A 230 -1.60 -20.93 -7.99
N THR A 231 -1.40 -21.84 -7.04
CA THR A 231 -0.53 -21.69 -5.88
C THR A 231 0.93 -21.79 -6.26
N THR A 232 1.26 -21.65 -7.54
CA THR A 232 2.62 -21.62 -8.04
C THR A 232 2.76 -20.24 -8.66
N VAL A 233 3.38 -19.31 -7.92
CA VAL A 233 3.96 -18.15 -8.59
C VAL A 233 5.04 -18.72 -9.49
N SER A 234 4.73 -18.73 -10.78
CA SER A 234 5.67 -19.12 -11.81
C SER A 234 6.90 -18.22 -11.65
N THR A 235 8.08 -18.84 -11.57
CA THR A 235 9.38 -18.18 -11.39
C THR A 235 9.73 -17.18 -12.50
N ILE A 236 8.89 -17.02 -13.54
CA ILE A 236 9.29 -16.46 -14.84
C ILE A 236 8.94 -15.00 -15.13
N ASN A 237 8.36 -14.23 -14.20
CA ASN A 237 8.11 -12.80 -14.47
C ASN A 237 8.95 -11.81 -13.65
N PHE A 238 9.86 -12.26 -12.77
CA PHE A 238 10.63 -11.36 -11.91
C PHE A 238 11.50 -10.36 -12.70
N VAL A 239 12.19 -10.83 -13.73
CA VAL A 239 13.02 -9.97 -14.60
C VAL A 239 12.15 -8.92 -15.31
N GLN A 240 10.97 -9.32 -15.80
CA GLN A 240 10.04 -8.40 -16.45
C GLN A 240 9.50 -7.36 -15.46
N ILE A 241 9.10 -7.79 -14.26
CA ILE A 241 8.61 -6.88 -13.21
C ILE A 241 9.71 -5.91 -12.81
N PHE A 242 10.93 -6.40 -12.58
CA PHE A 242 12.07 -5.57 -12.22
C PHE A 242 12.42 -4.57 -13.34
N GLY A 243 12.51 -5.02 -14.59
CA GLY A 243 12.75 -4.17 -15.74
C GLY A 243 11.69 -3.08 -15.92
N LEU A 244 10.40 -3.43 -15.79
CA LEU A 244 9.31 -2.45 -15.81
C LEU A 244 9.39 -1.47 -14.62
N THR A 245 9.86 -1.92 -13.46
CA THR A 245 10.06 -1.05 -12.29
C THR A 245 11.19 -0.06 -12.56
N LEU A 246 12.33 -0.51 -13.08
CA LEU A 246 13.44 0.37 -13.44
C LEU A 246 13.04 1.40 -14.49
N LEU A 247 12.30 0.99 -15.53
CA LEU A 247 11.80 1.92 -16.55
C LEU A 247 10.83 2.94 -15.97
N ALA A 248 9.88 2.50 -15.12
CA ALA A 248 8.93 3.41 -14.48
C ALA A 248 9.63 4.41 -13.54
N SER A 249 10.62 3.94 -12.77
CA SER A 249 11.41 4.80 -11.88
C SER A 249 12.32 5.75 -12.65
N GLY A 250 12.98 5.29 -13.71
CA GLY A 250 13.76 6.15 -14.61
C GLY A 250 12.91 7.24 -15.25
N LEU A 251 11.69 6.88 -15.68
CA LEU A 251 10.74 7.86 -16.22
C LEU A 251 10.27 8.86 -15.15
N ALA A 252 10.09 8.42 -13.90
CA ALA A 252 9.80 9.32 -12.79
C ALA A 252 10.96 10.30 -12.54
N LEU A 253 12.20 9.84 -12.61
CA LEU A 253 13.40 10.69 -12.47
C LEU A 253 13.48 11.72 -13.58
N VAL A 254 13.25 11.33 -14.84
CA VAL A 254 13.20 12.26 -15.98
C VAL A 254 12.12 13.32 -15.76
N ARG A 255 10.94 12.94 -15.26
CA ARG A 255 9.87 13.90 -14.95
C ARG A 255 10.28 14.94 -13.91
N VAL A 256 10.95 14.51 -12.84
CA VAL A 256 11.46 15.42 -11.80
C VAL A 256 12.57 16.31 -12.35
N TRP A 257 13.48 15.74 -13.14
CA TRP A 257 14.55 16.49 -13.80
C TRP A 257 14.01 17.58 -14.74
N LEU A 258 12.98 17.27 -15.54
CA LEU A 258 12.31 18.27 -16.38
C LEU A 258 11.69 19.41 -15.55
N LEU A 259 11.12 19.10 -14.38
CA LEU A 259 10.59 20.15 -13.49
C LEU A 259 11.71 21.00 -12.89
N ALA A 260 12.87 20.41 -12.56
CA ALA A 260 14.03 21.16 -12.13
C ALA A 260 14.53 22.12 -13.23
N LEU A 261 14.62 21.64 -14.47
CA LEU A 261 14.96 22.46 -15.64
C LEU A 261 13.93 23.57 -15.89
N ALA A 262 12.64 23.31 -15.64
CA ALA A 262 11.58 24.31 -15.77
C ALA A 262 11.80 25.50 -14.83
N LEU A 263 12.36 25.26 -13.64
CA LEU A 263 12.71 26.27 -12.64
C LEU A 263 14.10 26.90 -12.87
N GLY A 264 14.78 26.56 -13.97
CA GLY A 264 16.13 27.05 -14.26
C GLY A 264 17.23 26.39 -13.42
N LEU A 265 16.92 25.33 -12.68
CA LEU A 265 17.92 24.56 -11.93
C LEU A 265 18.69 23.65 -12.90
N ASN A 266 19.96 23.98 -13.15
CA ASN A 266 20.85 23.15 -13.95
C ASN A 266 21.44 21.99 -13.13
N LEU A 267 20.56 21.17 -12.57
CA LEU A 267 20.95 19.99 -11.80
C LEU A 267 21.39 18.88 -12.75
N GLY A 268 22.53 18.28 -12.45
CA GLY A 268 22.96 17.05 -13.09
C GLY A 268 21.94 15.92 -12.85
N LEU A 269 21.95 14.91 -13.73
CA LEU A 269 21.08 13.73 -13.61
C LEU A 269 21.25 13.05 -12.23
N MET A 270 22.48 12.97 -11.73
CA MET A 270 22.77 12.36 -10.43
C MET A 270 22.32 13.21 -9.24
N GLU A 271 22.41 14.54 -9.33
CA GLU A 271 21.92 15.45 -8.29
C GLU A 271 20.39 15.37 -8.19
N THR A 272 19.71 15.22 -9.34
CA THR A 272 18.27 15.01 -9.39
C THR A 272 17.88 13.67 -8.78
N VAL A 273 18.62 12.60 -9.06
CA VAL A 273 18.41 11.29 -8.41
C VAL A 273 18.56 11.41 -6.90
N ALA A 274 19.60 12.10 -6.43
CA ALA A 274 19.84 12.24 -5.01
C ALA A 274 18.78 13.11 -4.32
N ALA A 275 18.41 14.25 -4.91
CA ALA A 275 17.37 15.15 -4.40
C ALA A 275 15.99 14.47 -4.36
N SER A 276 15.61 13.77 -5.44
CA SER A 276 14.32 13.06 -5.52
C SER A 276 14.25 11.87 -4.57
N SER A 277 15.35 11.14 -4.39
CA SER A 277 15.41 10.01 -3.45
C SER A 277 15.25 10.49 -2.01
N LEU A 278 15.93 11.58 -1.62
CA LEU A 278 15.76 12.22 -0.30
C LEU A 278 14.32 12.70 -0.09
N ALA A 279 13.75 13.42 -1.07
CA ALA A 279 12.39 13.96 -0.98
C ALA A 279 11.31 12.87 -0.89
N THR A 280 11.59 11.65 -1.34
CA THR A 280 10.63 10.54 -1.28
C THR A 280 10.75 9.71 0.01
N VAL A 281 11.90 9.76 0.68
CA VAL A 281 12.17 9.03 1.93
C VAL A 281 11.73 9.83 3.16
N VAL A 282 11.76 11.17 3.09
CA VAL A 282 11.34 12.10 4.16
C VAL A 282 9.85 12.39 4.07
#